data_AF-A0A966U3D0-F1
#
_entry.id   AF-A0A966U3D0-F1
#
_cell.length_a   1.000
_cell.length_b   1.000
_cell.length_c   1.000
_cell.angle_alpha   90.00
_cell.angle_beta   90.00
_cell.angle_gamma   90.00
#
_symmetry.space_group_name_H-M   'P 1'
#
loop_
_entity.id
_entity.type
_entity.pdbx_description
1 polymer ?
#
loop_
_entity_poly.entity_id
_entity_poly.type
_entity_poly.pdbx_seq_one_letter_code
_entity_poly.pdbx_strand_id
1 'polypeptide(L)'
;MTRPSLCYLTVSYAADLERFALLRHSLRLFSPDIPHLVYVDSEDVPLFTRRFGDERGIDIRPTLEVLPPEVEASRRLWRSWRGRLLDRLCWRLHLHRSYSGWKLQQVVKL
;
A
#
# COMPACT_ATOMS: atom_id res chain seq x y z
N MET A 1 30.06 15.45 -5.93
CA MET A 1 29.12 14.45 -6.51
C MET A 1 28.41 13.76 -5.36
N THR A 2 27.09 13.86 -5.27
CA THR A 2 26.29 13.13 -4.29
C THR A 2 26.34 11.64 -4.60
N ARG A 3 26.65 10.82 -3.60
CA ARG A 3 26.65 9.36 -3.73
C ARG A 3 25.19 8.91 -3.92
N PRO A 4 24.88 7.99 -4.85
CA PRO A 4 23.52 7.49 -5.00
C PRO A 4 23.06 6.81 -3.71
N SER A 5 21.84 7.12 -3.27
CA SER A 5 21.17 6.48 -2.14
C SER A 5 20.16 5.44 -2.64
N LEU A 6 20.00 4.35 -1.88
CA LEU A 6 19.07 3.27 -2.19
C LEU A 6 18.02 3.15 -1.08
N CYS A 7 16.78 2.86 -1.46
CA CYS A 7 15.66 2.60 -0.55
C CYS A 7 14.73 1.56 -1.18
N TYR A 8 14.17 0.66 -0.38
CA TYR A 8 13.08 -0.22 -0.81
C TYR A 8 11.75 0.49 -0.66
N LEU A 9 10.88 0.37 -1.66
CA LEU A 9 9.53 0.91 -1.62
C LEU A 9 8.50 -0.21 -1.75
N THR A 10 7.52 -0.26 -0.86
CA THR A 10 6.45 -1.26 -0.88
C THR A 10 5.11 -0.59 -0.67
N VAL A 11 4.10 -1.07 -1.40
CA VAL A 11 2.70 -0.67 -1.20
C VAL A 11 1.96 -1.89 -0.68
N SER A 12 1.25 -1.76 0.44
CA SER A 12 0.61 -2.89 1.11
C SER A 12 -0.74 -2.50 1.75
N TYR A 13 -1.45 -3.51 2.25
CA TYR A 13 -2.76 -3.38 2.90
C TYR A 13 -3.03 -4.62 3.76
N ALA A 14 -4.12 -4.64 4.52
CA ALA A 14 -4.38 -5.67 5.53
C ALA A 14 -4.29 -7.12 5.01
N ALA A 15 -4.78 -7.43 3.81
CA ALA A 15 -4.74 -8.82 3.31
C ALA A 15 -3.33 -9.28 2.88
N ASP A 16 -2.40 -8.34 2.73
CA ASP A 16 -1.00 -8.62 2.41
C ASP A 16 -0.10 -8.68 3.66
N LEU A 17 -0.64 -8.52 4.87
CA LEU A 17 0.14 -8.38 6.10
C LEU A 17 1.19 -9.49 6.29
N GLU A 18 0.81 -10.76 6.11
CA GLU A 18 1.72 -11.89 6.27
C GLU A 18 2.78 -11.97 5.17
N ARG A 19 2.41 -11.63 3.92
CA ARG A 19 3.36 -11.54 2.81
C ARG A 19 4.36 -10.42 3.04
N PHE A 20 3.88 -9.29 3.56
CA PHE A 20 4.71 -8.17 3.95
C PHE A 20 5.64 -8.54 5.11
N ALA A 21 5.16 -9.29 6.11
CA ALA A 21 5.99 -9.78 7.21
C ALA A 21 7.15 -10.66 6.70
N LEU A 22 6.88 -11.56 5.76
CA LEU A 22 7.90 -12.38 5.11
C LEU A 22 8.91 -11.54 4.33
N LEU A 23 8.43 -10.58 3.53
CA LEU A 23 9.32 -9.64 2.82
C LEU A 23 10.21 -8.88 3.81
N ARG A 24 9.62 -8.34 4.88
CA ARG A 24 10.33 -7.56 5.88
C ARG A 24 11.40 -8.38 6.58
N HIS A 25 11.08 -9.63 6.93
CA HIS A 25 12.05 -10.56 7.48
C HIS A 25 13.25 -10.77 6.53
N SER A 26 12.99 -11.03 5.25
CA SER A 26 14.04 -11.20 4.24
C SER A 26 14.91 -9.94 4.10
N LEU A 27 14.30 -8.74 4.02
CA LEU A 27 15.06 -7.49 3.91
C LEU A 27 15.95 -7.25 5.13
N ARG A 28 15.49 -7.58 6.34
CA ARG A 28 16.31 -7.49 7.55
C ARG A 28 17.49 -8.45 7.54
N LEU A 29 17.34 -9.64 6.95
CA LEU A 29 18.42 -10.62 6.87
C LEU A 29 19.48 -10.26 5.83
N PHE A 30 19.05 -9.79 4.65
CA PHE A 30 19.94 -9.64 3.49
C PHE A 30 20.36 -8.19 3.21
N SER A 31 19.60 -7.20 3.71
CA SER A 31 19.82 -5.78 3.45
C SER A 31 19.47 -4.89 4.66
N PRO A 32 20.00 -5.16 5.86
CA PRO A 32 19.57 -4.50 7.11
C PRO A 32 19.76 -2.98 7.14
N ASP A 33 20.73 -2.46 6.38
CA ASP A 33 21.09 -1.04 6.38
C ASP A 33 20.36 -0.22 5.29
N ILE A 34 19.57 -0.87 4.43
CA ILE A 34 18.80 -0.19 3.39
C ILE A 34 17.43 0.20 3.96
N PRO A 35 17.07 1.49 3.97
CA PRO A 35 15.74 1.93 4.41
C PRO A 35 14.61 1.30 3.60
N HIS A 36 13.46 1.11 4.26
CA HIS A 36 12.26 0.54 3.66
C HIS A 36 11.08 1.46 3.87
N LEU A 37 10.67 2.17 2.82
CA LEU A 37 9.48 3.01 2.80
C LEU A 37 8.26 2.17 2.42
N VAL A 38 7.22 2.22 3.23
CA VAL A 38 6.04 1.37 3.11
C VAL A 38 4.79 2.24 3.11
N TYR A 39 4.16 2.34 1.95
CA TYR A 39 2.85 2.95 1.85
C TYR A 39 1.78 1.90 2.11
N VAL A 40 0.95 2.15 3.10
CA VAL A 40 -0.14 1.28 3.51
C VAL A 40 -1.46 1.98 3.23
N ASP A 41 -2.44 1.24 2.73
CA ASP A 41 -3.82 1.74 2.65
C ASP A 41 -4.18 2.45 3.96
N SER A 42 -4.60 3.71 3.88
CA SER A 42 -4.67 4.61 5.03
C SER A 42 -5.41 4.05 6.25
N GLU A 43 -6.48 3.28 6.04
CA GLU A 43 -7.25 2.62 7.10
C GLU A 43 -6.50 1.47 7.81
N ASP A 44 -5.51 0.88 7.13
CA ASP A 44 -4.75 -0.27 7.59
C ASP A 44 -3.42 0.14 8.28
N VAL A 45 -3.06 1.44 8.28
CA VAL A 45 -1.83 1.93 8.94
C VAL A 45 -1.72 1.50 10.40
N PRO A 46 -2.75 1.64 11.27
CA PRO A 46 -2.65 1.23 12.67
C PRO A 46 -2.28 -0.26 12.85
N LEU A 47 -2.74 -1.13 11.94
CA LEU A 47 -2.41 -2.56 11.94
C LEU A 47 -0.92 -2.78 11.66
N PHE A 48 -0.38 -2.08 10.67
CA PHE A 48 1.04 -2.15 10.31
C PHE A 48 1.94 -1.52 11.38
N THR A 49 1.59 -0.34 11.88
CA THR A 49 2.32 0.33 12.97
C THR A 49 2.35 -0.54 14.22
N ARG A 50 1.23 -1.16 14.60
CA ARG A 50 1.21 -2.09 15.75
C ARG A 50 2.12 -3.30 15.55
N ARG A 51 2.25 -3.78 14.30
CA ARG A 51 3.00 -5.02 14.00
C ARG A 51 4.50 -4.77 13.78
N PHE A 52 4.87 -3.64 13.20
CA PHE A 52 6.23 -3.35 12.70
C PHE A 52 6.78 -1.98 13.12
N GLY A 53 6.01 -1.15 13.84
CA GLY A 53 6.39 0.24 14.14
C GLY A 53 7.66 0.42 14.97
N ASP A 54 8.02 -0.59 15.76
CA ASP A 54 9.25 -0.60 16.56
C ASP A 54 10.46 -1.16 15.78
N GLU A 55 10.28 -1.61 14.54
CA GLU A 55 11.38 -2.12 13.74
C GLU A 55 12.28 -1.00 13.21
N ARG A 56 13.60 -1.21 13.26
CA ARG A 56 14.55 -0.25 12.71
C ARG A 56 14.53 -0.25 11.19
N GLY A 57 14.57 0.94 10.58
CA GLY A 57 14.75 1.10 9.13
C GLY A 57 13.50 0.87 8.29
N ILE A 58 12.32 0.82 8.91
CA ILE A 58 11.03 0.89 8.22
C ILE A 58 10.40 2.26 8.45
N ASP A 59 9.82 2.84 7.40
CA ASP A 59 8.99 4.05 7.48
C ASP A 59 7.60 3.71 6.92
N ILE A 60 6.58 3.75 7.78
CA ILE A 60 5.20 3.35 7.43
C ILE A 60 4.38 4.62 7.22
N ARG A 61 3.85 4.80 6.01
CA ARG A 61 3.08 5.96 5.59
C ARG A 61 1.69 5.56 5.08
N PRO A 62 0.65 6.37 5.30
CA PRO A 62 -0.65 6.18 4.68
C PRO A 62 -0.60 6.52 3.18
N THR A 63 -1.39 5.82 2.36
CA THR A 63 -1.54 6.16 0.93
C THR A 63 -2.10 7.56 0.70
N LEU A 64 -2.82 8.15 1.67
CA LEU A 64 -3.35 9.52 1.57
C LEU A 64 -2.27 10.59 1.45
N GLU A 65 -1.02 10.31 1.85
CA GLU A 65 0.08 11.27 1.72
C GLU A 65 0.54 11.47 0.26
N VAL A 66 0.27 10.50 -0.61
CA VAL A 66 0.75 10.51 -2.01
C VAL A 66 -0.36 10.39 -3.05
N LEU A 67 -1.52 9.84 -2.69
CA LEU A 67 -2.65 9.76 -3.60
C LEU A 67 -3.43 11.09 -3.62
N PRO A 68 -3.86 11.55 -4.80
CA PRO A 68 -4.83 12.63 -4.89
C PRO A 68 -6.10 12.30 -4.09
N PRO A 69 -6.73 13.27 -3.41
CA PRO A 69 -7.89 13.03 -2.54
C PRO A 69 -9.03 12.27 -3.23
N GLU A 70 -9.29 12.55 -4.50
CA GLU A 70 -10.35 11.90 -5.29
C GLU A 70 -10.03 10.43 -5.56
N VAL A 71 -8.75 10.12 -5.79
CA VAL A 71 -8.27 8.75 -6.03
C VAL A 71 -8.34 7.93 -4.74
N GLU A 72 -7.92 8.51 -3.62
CA GLU A 72 -8.01 7.89 -2.30
C GLU A 72 -9.47 7.66 -1.87
N ALA A 73 -10.36 8.63 -2.11
CA ALA A 73 -11.79 8.48 -1.85
C ALA A 73 -12.40 7.34 -2.69
N SER A 74 -12.06 7.27 -3.97
CA SER A 74 -12.48 6.18 -4.86
C SER A 74 -11.98 4.82 -4.36
N ARG A 75 -10.68 4.70 -4.02
CA ARG A 75 -10.09 3.46 -3.45
C ARG A 75 -10.90 2.97 -2.24
N ARG A 76 -11.16 3.85 -1.27
CA ARG A 76 -11.92 3.53 -0.06
C ARG A 76 -13.36 3.11 -0.37
N LEU A 77 -14.03 3.82 -1.28
CA LEU A 77 -15.38 3.45 -1.73
C LEU A 77 -15.40 2.02 -2.26
N TRP A 78 -14.45 1.67 -3.13
CA TRP A 78 -14.40 0.36 -3.74
C TRP A 78 -14.02 -0.78 -2.79
N ARG A 79 -13.26 -0.52 -1.73
CA ARG A 79 -13.01 -1.49 -0.65
C ARG A 79 -14.20 -1.68 0.28
N SER A 80 -15.08 -0.68 0.38
CA SER A 80 -16.26 -0.74 1.23
C SER A 80 -17.27 -1.80 0.77
N TRP A 81 -18.24 -2.14 1.63
CA TRP A 81 -19.35 -3.02 1.26
C TRP A 81 -20.17 -2.48 0.08
N ARG A 82 -20.31 -1.15 -0.02
CA ARG A 82 -20.97 -0.48 -1.16
C ARG A 82 -20.19 -0.69 -2.43
N GLY A 83 -18.86 -0.55 -2.36
CA GLY A 83 -17.95 -0.85 -3.45
C GLY A 83 -18.11 -2.25 -3.98
N ARG A 84 -18.19 -3.26 -3.09
CA ARG A 84 -18.42 -4.66 -3.48
C ARG A 84 -19.77 -4.87 -4.17
N LEU A 85 -20.81 -4.15 -3.76
CA LEU A 85 -22.11 -4.19 -4.43
C LEU A 85 -22.05 -3.53 -5.82
N LEU A 86 -21.40 -2.37 -5.91
CA LEU A 86 -21.17 -1.66 -7.17
C LEU A 86 -20.33 -2.50 -8.13
N ASP A 87 -19.35 -3.25 -7.64
CA ASP A 87 -18.48 -4.11 -8.46
C ASP A 87 -19.30 -5.21 -9.15
N ARG A 88 -20.27 -5.80 -8.43
CA ARG A 88 -21.23 -6.76 -9.02
C ARG A 88 -22.12 -6.14 -10.08
N LEU A 89 -22.57 -4.89 -9.85
CA LEU A 89 -23.38 -4.15 -10.82
C LEU A 89 -22.56 -3.78 -12.06
N CYS A 90 -21.34 -3.27 -11.88
CA CYS A 90 -20.42 -2.96 -12.96
C CYS A 90 -20.12 -4.20 -13.80
N TRP A 91 -19.86 -5.35 -13.16
CA TRP A 91 -19.68 -6.61 -13.86
C TRP A 91 -20.92 -7.00 -14.69
N ARG A 92 -22.12 -6.91 -14.09
CA ARG A 92 -23.39 -7.21 -14.78
C ARG A 92 -23.69 -6.25 -15.93
N LEU A 93 -23.24 -5.00 -15.84
CA LEU A 93 -23.45 -3.95 -16.84
C LEU A 93 -22.25 -3.74 -17.79
N HIS A 94 -21.22 -4.59 -17.72
CA HIS A 94 -19.97 -4.47 -18.50
C HIS A 94 -19.29 -3.09 -18.36
N LEU A 95 -19.38 -2.48 -17.19
CA LEU A 95 -18.71 -1.22 -16.86
C LEU A 95 -17.33 -1.49 -16.28
N HIS A 96 -16.32 -0.75 -16.75
CA HIS A 96 -14.95 -0.87 -16.27
C HIS A 96 -14.64 0.10 -15.13
N ARG A 97 -13.88 -0.37 -14.14
CA ARG A 97 -13.31 0.48 -13.10
C ARG A 97 -12.08 1.20 -13.64
N SER A 98 -12.05 2.53 -13.50
CA SER A 98 -10.91 3.35 -13.93
C SER A 98 -9.60 2.93 -13.23
N TYR A 99 -9.68 2.67 -11.92
CA TYR A 99 -8.54 2.28 -11.09
C TYR A 99 -8.76 0.91 -10.42
N SER A 100 -7.97 -0.08 -10.84
CA SER A 100 -7.85 -1.36 -10.13
C SER A 100 -6.85 -1.24 -8.97
N GLY A 101 -6.88 -2.20 -8.04
CA GLY A 101 -5.92 -2.24 -6.92
C GLY A 101 -4.47 -2.22 -7.40
N TRP A 102 -4.15 -2.97 -8.47
CA TRP A 102 -2.81 -2.95 -9.07
C TRP A 102 -2.41 -1.58 -9.63
N LYS A 103 -3.31 -0.88 -10.32
CA LYS A 103 -3.01 0.47 -10.86
C LYS A 103 -2.73 1.45 -9.73
N LEU A 104 -3.53 1.41 -8.66
CA LEU A 104 -3.31 2.25 -7.48
C LEU A 104 -1.95 1.98 -6.84
N GLN A 105 -1.55 0.71 -6.74
CA GLN A 105 -0.23 0.35 -6.25
C GLN A 105 0.91 0.90 -7.10
N GLN A 106 0.73 1.13 -8.42
CA GLN A 106 1.77 1.76 -9.23
C GLN A 106 1.80 3.28 -9.03
N VAL A 107 0.63 3.92 -8.94
CA VAL A 107 0.53 5.37 -8.73
C VAL A 107 1.18 5.80 -7.43
N VAL A 108 1.05 5.02 -6.36
CA VAL A 108 1.68 5.29 -5.06
C VAL A 108 3.22 5.27 -5.13
N LYS A 109 3.83 4.67 -6.16
CA LYS A 109 5.29 4.56 -6.29
C LYS A 109 5.90 5.69 -7.14
N LEU A 110 5.06 6.50 -7.78
CA LEU A 110 5.49 7.65 -8.58
C LEU A 110 5.79 8.83 -7.66
#